data_AF-C9QFC6-F1
#
_entry.id   AF-C9QFC6-F1
#
_cell.length_a   1.000
_cell.length_b   1.000
_cell.length_c   1.000
_cell.angle_alpha   90.00
_cell.angle_beta   90.00
_cell.angle_gamma   90.00
#
_symmetry.space_group_name_H-M   'P 1'
#
loop_
_entity.id
_entity.type
_entity.pdbx_description
1 polymer ?
#
loop_
_entity_poly.entity_id
_entity_poly.type
_entity_poly.pdbx_seq_one_letter_code
_entity_poly.pdbx_strand_id
1 'polypeptide(L)'
;MLGEDHSLLSEFSEFKETILALAKMNEAFLKDMKTYDGLDKEIRTLELKDSPISDEDMHQMKHDRAMLKDNLHQRILTAHQ
;
A
#
# COMPACT_ATOMS: atom_id res chain seq x y z
N MET A 1 9.90 10.04 -4.02
CA MET A 1 10.44 10.39 -5.36
C MET A 1 9.61 9.68 -6.42
N LEU A 2 9.52 10.23 -7.65
CA LEU A 2 8.92 9.53 -8.78
C LEU A 2 9.68 8.20 -8.99
N GLY A 3 9.01 7.07 -8.76
CA GLY A 3 9.64 5.76 -8.94
C GLY A 3 10.19 5.06 -7.67
N GLU A 4 9.91 5.52 -6.44
CA GLU A 4 10.22 4.77 -5.20
C GLU A 4 9.20 3.69 -4.80
N ASP A 5 9.65 2.47 -4.50
CA ASP A 5 8.80 1.35 -4.07
C ASP A 5 8.18 1.58 -2.70
N HIS A 6 6.87 1.88 -2.71
CA HIS A 6 6.05 2.05 -1.52
C HIS A 6 5.25 0.80 -1.17
N SER A 7 5.69 -0.40 -1.59
CA SER A 7 5.10 -1.63 -1.07
C SER A 7 5.16 -1.68 0.46
N LEU A 8 4.21 -2.36 1.08
CA LEU A 8 4.06 -2.36 2.53
C LEU A 8 5.32 -2.86 3.25
N LEU A 9 6.00 -3.86 2.66
CA LEU A 9 7.26 -4.41 3.17
C LEU A 9 8.46 -3.47 3.04
N SER A 10 8.44 -2.58 2.04
CA SER A 10 9.47 -1.56 1.84
C SER A 10 9.29 -0.43 2.85
N GLU A 11 8.05 0.08 2.98
CA GLU A 11 7.74 1.22 3.84
C GLU A 11 7.82 0.90 5.34
N PHE A 12 7.48 -0.33 5.72
CA PHE A 12 7.45 -0.78 7.12
C PHE A 12 8.45 -1.92 7.33
N SER A 13 9.68 -1.73 6.83
CA SER A 13 10.72 -2.77 6.84
C SER A 13 11.08 -3.29 8.24
N GLU A 14 10.94 -2.48 9.28
CA GLU A 14 11.13 -2.88 10.69
C GLU A 14 10.08 -3.92 11.16
N PHE A 15 8.89 -3.93 10.55
CA PHE A 15 7.79 -4.82 10.90
C PHE A 15 7.66 -6.03 9.96
N LYS A 16 8.70 -6.32 9.16
CA LYS A 16 8.66 -7.36 8.11
C LYS A 16 8.15 -8.71 8.62
N GLU A 17 8.61 -9.16 9.78
CA GLU A 17 8.17 -10.44 10.36
C GLU A 17 6.68 -10.41 10.73
N THR A 18 6.23 -9.34 11.39
CA THR A 18 4.82 -9.13 11.75
C THR A 18 3.92 -9.07 10.50
N ILE A 19 4.36 -8.36 9.45
CA ILE A 19 3.62 -8.27 8.18
C ILE A 19 3.47 -9.65 7.53
N LEU A 20 4.55 -10.44 7.46
CA LEU A 20 4.50 -11.79 6.89
C LEU A 20 3.62 -12.73 7.71
N ALA A 21 3.66 -12.63 9.05
CA ALA A 21 2.79 -13.41 9.92
C ALA A 21 1.31 -13.04 9.72
N LEU A 22 0.98 -11.74 9.70
CA LEU A 22 -0.37 -11.25 9.44
C LEU A 22 -0.86 -11.66 8.05
N ALA A 23 -0.03 -11.53 7.01
CA ALA A 23 -0.35 -11.94 5.65
C ALA A 23 -0.64 -13.45 5.54
N LYS A 24 0.00 -14.27 6.38
CA LYS A 24 -0.23 -15.73 6.43
C LYS A 24 -1.49 -16.10 7.21
N MET A 25 -1.79 -15.39 8.28
CA MET A 25 -2.83 -15.78 9.26
C MET A 25 -4.15 -15.02 9.09
N ASN A 26 -4.14 -13.88 8.39
CA ASN A 26 -5.30 -13.01 8.21
C ASN A 26 -5.49 -12.70 6.72
N GLU A 27 -6.46 -13.38 6.11
CA GLU A 27 -6.78 -13.23 4.69
C GLU A 27 -7.23 -11.80 4.34
N ALA A 28 -7.95 -11.12 5.24
CA ALA A 28 -8.36 -9.74 5.04
C ALA A 28 -7.14 -8.80 5.01
N PHE A 29 -6.18 -9.00 5.92
CA PHE A 29 -4.92 -8.26 5.90
C PHE A 29 -4.14 -8.52 4.59
N LEU A 30 -4.05 -9.78 4.16
CA LEU A 30 -3.38 -10.13 2.91
C LEU A 30 -4.03 -9.44 1.69
N LYS A 31 -5.36 -9.41 1.65
CA LYS A 31 -6.12 -8.75 0.58
C LYS A 31 -5.86 -7.24 0.57
N ASP A 32 -5.92 -6.60 1.73
CA ASP A 32 -5.68 -5.15 1.86
C ASP A 32 -4.22 -4.81 1.51
N MET A 33 -3.24 -5.60 1.95
CA MET A 33 -1.83 -5.47 1.57
C MET A 33 -1.63 -5.57 0.06
N LYS A 34 -2.22 -6.58 -0.60
CA LYS A 34 -2.13 -6.72 -2.06
C LYS A 34 -2.79 -5.55 -2.80
N THR A 35 -3.90 -5.05 -2.28
CA THR A 35 -4.61 -3.90 -2.84
C THR A 35 -3.75 -2.65 -2.72
N TYR A 36 -3.15 -2.42 -1.56
CA TYR A 36 -2.20 -1.34 -1.31
C TYR A 36 -1.00 -1.38 -2.26
N ASP A 37 -0.29 -2.52 -2.32
CA ASP A 37 0.87 -2.69 -3.20
C ASP A 37 0.51 -2.58 -4.69
N GLY A 38 -0.69 -3.04 -5.07
CA GLY A 38 -1.21 -2.94 -6.43
C GLY A 38 -1.51 -1.50 -6.82
N LEU A 39 -2.20 -0.76 -5.95
CA LEU A 39 -2.58 0.63 -6.16
C LEU A 39 -1.35 1.54 -6.27
N ASP A 40 -0.32 1.31 -5.44
CA ASP A 40 0.95 2.05 -5.59
C ASP A 40 1.57 1.84 -6.97
N LYS A 41 1.68 0.58 -7.42
CA LYS A 41 2.22 0.24 -8.75
C LYS A 41 1.42 0.89 -9.88
N GLU A 42 0.10 0.92 -9.75
CA GLU A 42 -0.77 1.53 -10.75
C GLU A 42 -0.56 3.04 -10.81
N ILE A 43 -0.59 3.74 -9.67
CA ILE A 43 -0.33 5.19 -9.58
C ILE A 43 1.01 5.52 -10.24
N ARG A 44 2.08 4.81 -9.88
CA ARG A 44 3.41 5.02 -10.47
C ARG A 44 3.43 4.80 -11.98
N THR A 45 2.75 3.76 -12.44
CA THR A 45 2.67 3.44 -13.88
C THR A 45 1.97 4.56 -14.64
N LEU A 46 0.90 5.11 -14.08
CA LEU A 46 0.14 6.21 -14.66
C LEU A 46 0.95 7.52 -14.66
N GLU A 47 1.64 7.83 -13.55
CA GLU A 47 2.52 9.00 -13.43
C GLU A 47 3.70 8.92 -14.41
N LEU A 48 4.33 7.74 -14.58
CA LEU A 48 5.46 7.56 -15.50
C LEU A 48 5.07 7.63 -16.98
N LYS A 49 3.82 7.28 -17.30
CA LYS A 49 3.31 7.26 -18.68
C LYS A 49 2.70 8.58 -19.13
N ASP A 50 2.61 9.56 -18.24
CA ASP A 50 1.81 10.79 -18.46
C ASP A 50 0.40 10.42 -18.94
N SER A 51 -0.17 9.38 -18.31
CA SER A 51 -1.37 8.69 -18.78
C SER A 51 -2.58 9.61 -18.71
N PRO A 52 -3.53 9.53 -19.67
CA PRO A 52 -4.67 10.45 -19.76
C PRO A 52 -5.79 10.09 -18.78
N ILE A 53 -5.46 9.91 -17.50
CA ILE A 53 -6.46 9.83 -16.43
C ILE A 53 -6.74 11.24 -15.91
N SER A 54 -7.94 11.46 -15.38
CA SER A 54 -8.26 12.76 -14.81
C SER A 54 -7.46 13.00 -13.53
N ASP A 55 -7.21 14.27 -13.22
CA ASP A 55 -6.59 14.65 -11.93
C ASP A 55 -7.42 14.14 -10.75
N GLU A 56 -8.75 14.17 -10.86
CA GLU A 56 -9.66 13.69 -9.81
C GLU A 56 -9.50 12.19 -9.58
N ASP A 57 -9.44 11.37 -10.63
CA ASP A 57 -9.20 9.93 -10.52
C ASP A 57 -7.84 9.66 -9.87
N MET A 58 -6.79 10.38 -10.30
CA MET A 58 -5.46 10.26 -9.73
C MET A 58 -5.45 10.63 -8.24
N HIS A 59 -6.17 11.68 -7.86
CA HIS A 59 -6.32 12.10 -6.47
C HIS A 59 -7.07 11.05 -5.65
N GLN A 60 -8.13 10.46 -6.19
CA GLN A 60 -8.87 9.39 -5.51
C GLN A 60 -7.97 8.16 -5.27
N MET A 61 -7.21 7.72 -6.28
CA MET A 61 -6.27 6.60 -6.13
C MET A 61 -5.22 6.88 -5.03
N LYS A 62 -4.67 8.10 -5.01
CA LYS A 62 -3.70 8.50 -3.97
C LYS A 62 -4.33 8.56 -2.59
N HIS A 63 -5.59 9.01 -2.50
CA HIS A 63 -6.36 9.03 -1.26
C HIS A 63 -6.62 7.62 -0.74
N ASP A 64 -7.10 6.71 -1.58
CA ASP A 64 -7.37 5.32 -1.24
C ASP A 64 -6.09 4.60 -0.77
N ARG A 65 -4.96 4.86 -1.45
CA ARG A 65 -3.65 4.35 -1.03
C ARG A 65 -3.28 4.82 0.36
N ALA A 66 -3.47 6.11 0.67
CA ALA A 66 -3.18 6.67 1.99
C ALA A 66 -4.08 6.05 3.09
N MET A 67 -5.39 5.91 2.82
CA MET A 67 -6.31 5.25 3.75
C MET A 67 -5.92 3.80 4.03
N LEU A 68 -5.55 3.04 3.00
CA LEU A 68 -5.10 1.65 3.15
C LEU A 68 -3.81 1.57 3.95
N LYS A 69 -2.86 2.47 3.71
CA LYS A 69 -1.60 2.56 4.48
C LYS A 69 -1.87 2.73 5.96
N ASP A 70 -2.72 3.69 6.32
CA ASP A 70 -3.04 3.97 7.72
C ASP A 70 -3.72 2.76 8.38
N ASN A 71 -4.66 2.11 7.69
CA ASN A 71 -5.34 0.92 8.21
C ASN A 71 -4.37 -0.25 8.43
N LEU A 72 -3.52 -0.53 7.44
CA LEU A 72 -2.52 -1.60 7.51
C LEU A 72 -1.52 -1.33 8.63
N HIS A 73 -1.05 -0.09 8.77
CA HIS A 73 -0.11 0.30 9.81
C HIS A 73 -0.72 0.11 11.21
N GLN A 74 -1.97 0.52 11.44
CA GLN A 74 -2.64 0.29 12.73
C GLN A 74 -2.74 -1.20 13.09
N ARG A 75 -3.04 -2.05 12.10
CA ARG A 75 -3.09 -3.51 12.30
C ARG A 75 -1.72 -4.10 12.59
N ILE A 76 -0.67 -3.61 11.92
CA ILE A 76 0.72 -4.00 12.18
C ILE A 76 1.11 -3.64 13.62
N LEU A 77 0.89 -2.39 14.03
CA LEU A 77 1.21 -1.94 15.40
C LEU A 77 0.46 -2.76 16.45
N THR A 78 -0.82 -3.04 16.22
CA THR A 78 -1.64 -3.86 17.13
C THR A 78 -1.11 -5.28 17.26
N ALA A 79 -0.57 -5.86 16.18
CA ALA A 79 -0.04 -7.23 16.18
C ALA A 79 1.43 -7.33 16.64
N HIS A 80 2.15 -6.20 16.70
CA HIS A 80 3.55 -6.14 17.12
C HIS A 80 3.72 -5.87 18.62
N GLN A 81 2.66 -5.39 19.29
CA GLN A 81 2.61 -5.26 20.75
C GLN A 81 2.63 -6.62 21.45
#